data_AF-A0A7L0CU13-F1
#
_entry.id   AF-A0A7L0CU13-F1
#
_cell.length_a   1.000
_cell.length_b   1.000
_cell.length_c   1.000
_cell.angle_alpha   90.00
_cell.angle_beta   90.00
_cell.angle_gamma   90.00
#
_symmetry.space_group_name_H-M   'P 1'
#
loop_
_entity.id
_entity.type
_entity.pdbx_description
1 polymer ?
#
loop_
_entity_poly.entity_id
_entity_poly.type
_entity_poly.pdbx_seq_one_letter_code
_entity_poly.pdbx_strand_id
1 'polypeptide(L)'
;MASEHQMPASKQASSKIAIFEQENFQGRCHELSGACPNLKEAGVDKVGSILVHSGPWVGYEQASCKGEQFVFEKGEYPRWDSWTNSRRSDSITSLRPIKVVRAPRQPLPTRQTKVCSQKSLPAFPRPS
;
A
#
# COMPACT_ATOMS: atom_id res chain seq x y z
N MET A 1 38.43 3.12 12.63
CA MET A 1 37.21 3.78 12.14
C MET A 1 37.05 3.39 10.68
N ALA A 2 36.13 2.48 10.38
CA ALA A 2 35.95 2.00 9.02
C ALA A 2 34.46 1.84 8.72
N SER A 3 34.02 2.71 7.82
CA SER A 3 32.97 2.53 6.83
C SER A 3 31.59 2.09 7.32
N GLU A 4 30.75 3.11 7.42
CA GLU A 4 29.33 3.09 7.12
C GLU A 4 29.00 2.03 6.06
N HIS A 5 28.23 1.02 6.47
CA HIS A 5 27.80 -0.07 5.60
C HIS A 5 26.73 0.47 4.66
N GLN A 6 27.18 1.03 3.54
CA GLN A 6 26.37 1.36 2.38
C GLN A 6 25.79 0.06 1.81
N MET A 7 24.55 -0.26 2.18
CA MET A 7 23.77 -1.32 1.55
C MET A 7 23.52 -0.96 0.08
N PRO A 8 23.64 -1.92 -0.87
CA PRO A 8 23.48 -1.64 -2.28
C PRO A 8 22.03 -1.24 -2.55
N ALA A 9 21.86 -0.04 -3.10
CA ALA A 9 20.60 0.40 -3.67
C ALA A 9 20.25 -0.54 -4.83
N SER A 10 19.48 -1.60 -4.52
CA SER A 10 18.63 -2.27 -5.51
C SER A 10 17.99 -1.16 -6.35
N LYS A 11 18.02 -1.25 -7.68
CA LYS A 11 17.26 -0.34 -8.55
C LYS A 11 15.78 -0.40 -8.14
N GLN A 12 15.40 0.37 -7.13
CA GLN A 12 14.04 0.53 -6.70
C GLN A 12 13.39 1.30 -7.84
N ALA A 13 12.33 0.75 -8.42
CA ALA A 13 11.47 1.50 -9.30
C ALA A 13 11.22 2.86 -8.63
N SER A 14 11.63 3.94 -9.28
CA SER A 14 11.55 5.29 -8.72
C SER A 14 10.08 5.61 -8.48
N SER A 15 9.61 5.48 -7.24
CA SER A 15 8.28 5.92 -6.82
C SER A 15 8.28 7.44 -6.77
N LYS A 16 7.21 8.07 -7.25
CA LYS A 16 7.07 9.52 -7.37
C LYS A 16 5.62 9.94 -7.14
N ILE A 17 5.41 10.81 -6.17
CA ILE A 17 4.16 11.56 -5.93
C ILE A 17 4.41 13.05 -6.10
N ALA A 18 3.38 13.77 -6.52
CA ALA A 18 3.24 15.19 -6.35
C ALA A 18 2.06 15.50 -5.42
N ILE A 19 2.26 16.44 -4.51
CA ILE A 19 1.30 16.88 -3.50
C ILE A 19 1.03 18.36 -3.75
N PHE A 20 -0.23 18.73 -3.77
CA PHE A 20 -0.67 20.10 -4.01
C PHE A 20 -1.41 20.63 -2.78
N GLU A 21 -1.17 21.89 -2.43
CA GLU A 21 -1.81 22.54 -1.27
C GLU A 21 -3.32 22.77 -1.47
N GLN A 22 -3.79 22.87 -2.71
CA GLN A 22 -5.20 23.08 -3.04
C GLN A 22 -5.80 21.87 -3.77
N GLU A 23 -7.13 21.83 -3.82
CA GLU A 23 -7.90 20.85 -4.57
C GLU A 23 -7.67 21.04 -6.09
N ASN A 24 -7.92 20.01 -6.89
CA ASN A 24 -7.76 20.02 -8.35
C ASN A 24 -6.36 20.40 -8.86
N PHE A 25 -5.31 19.97 -8.16
CA PHE A 25 -3.90 20.14 -8.54
C PHE A 25 -3.46 21.60 -8.65
N GLN A 26 -3.96 22.45 -7.75
CA GLN A 26 -3.64 23.89 -7.71
C GLN A 26 -2.78 24.27 -6.50
N GLY A 27 -2.27 25.50 -6.50
CA GLY A 27 -1.42 26.03 -5.45
C GLY A 27 0.03 25.55 -5.53
N ARG A 28 0.71 25.51 -4.38
CA ARG A 28 2.10 25.05 -4.31
C ARG A 28 2.17 23.53 -4.50
N CYS A 29 3.13 23.08 -5.31
CA CYS A 29 3.35 21.67 -5.62
C CYS A 29 4.66 21.18 -4.99
N HIS A 30 4.61 20.02 -4.33
CA HIS A 30 5.75 19.36 -3.72
C HIS A 30 5.87 17.94 -4.26
N GLU A 31 7.02 17.63 -4.85
CA GLU A 31 7.30 16.31 -5.40
C GLU A 31 8.14 15.49 -4.44
N LEU A 32 7.70 14.28 -4.11
CA LEU A 32 8.44 13.34 -3.27
C LEU A 32 8.78 12.08 -4.07
N SER A 33 10.04 11.66 -3.95
CA SER A 33 10.56 10.41 -4.54
C SER A 33 10.96 9.36 -3.50
N GLY A 34 10.75 9.66 -2.21
CA GLY A 34 11.14 8.79 -1.09
C GLY A 34 10.21 8.93 0.11
N ALA A 35 10.54 8.23 1.20
CA ALA A 35 9.78 8.34 2.44
C ALA A 35 9.97 9.72 3.08
N CYS A 36 8.87 10.34 3.49
CA CYS A 36 8.81 11.61 4.18
C CYS A 36 8.04 11.40 5.51
N PRO A 37 8.76 11.34 6.65
CA PRO A 37 8.13 11.13 7.96
C PRO A 37 7.35 12.35 8.45
N ASN A 38 7.54 13.53 7.84
CA ASN A 38 6.85 14.76 8.20
C ASN A 38 6.73 15.70 6.99
N LEU A 39 5.51 15.89 6.50
CA LEU A 39 5.22 16.73 5.34
C LEU A 39 5.48 18.21 5.58
N LYS A 40 5.38 18.68 6.83
CA LYS A 40 5.72 20.06 7.19
C LYS A 40 7.19 20.38 6.94
N GLU A 41 8.09 19.41 7.14
CA GLU A 41 9.52 19.58 6.85
C GLU A 41 9.80 19.67 5.34
N ALA A 42 8.93 19.07 4.52
CA ALA A 42 8.96 19.23 3.07
C ALA A 42 8.32 20.55 2.60
N GLY A 43 7.81 21.38 3.52
CA GLY A 43 7.14 22.64 3.24
C GLY A 43 5.67 22.52 2.83
N VAL A 44 5.05 21.37 3.10
CA VAL A 44 3.63 21.12 2.85
C VAL A 44 2.84 21.36 4.14
N ASP A 45 2.11 22.46 4.22
CA ASP A 45 1.26 22.78 5.38
C ASP A 45 -0.06 22.00 5.36
N LYS A 46 -0.63 21.82 4.16
CA LYS A 46 -1.90 21.10 3.95
C LYS A 46 -1.86 20.33 2.64
N VAL A 47 -2.51 19.17 2.62
CA VAL A 47 -2.71 18.37 1.40
C VAL A 47 -4.11 18.63 0.86
N GLY A 48 -4.20 19.27 -0.30
CA GLY A 48 -5.46 19.54 -1.00
C GLY A 48 -5.76 18.56 -2.13
N SER A 49 -4.73 18.14 -2.87
CA SER A 49 -4.83 17.11 -3.90
C SER A 49 -3.51 16.38 -4.10
N ILE A 50 -3.56 15.16 -4.66
CA ILE A 50 -2.41 14.27 -4.83
C ILE A 50 -2.39 13.70 -6.24
N LEU A 51 -1.21 13.74 -6.88
CA LEU A 51 -0.96 13.11 -8.16
C LEU A 51 0.13 12.05 -8.01
N VAL A 52 -0.20 10.79 -8.28
CA VAL A 52 0.76 9.68 -8.17
C VAL A 52 1.28 9.34 -9.56
N HIS A 53 2.51 9.76 -9.86
CA HIS A 53 3.17 9.41 -11.11
C HIS A 53 3.61 7.94 -11.14
N SER A 54 4.18 7.47 -10.03
CA SER A 54 4.60 6.07 -9.85
C SER A 54 4.48 5.67 -8.38
N GLY A 55 3.79 4.57 -8.12
CA GLY A 55 3.50 4.09 -6.78
C GLY A 55 3.67 2.58 -6.66
N PRO A 56 3.00 1.94 -5.70
CA PRO A 56 2.02 2.52 -4.77
C PRO A 56 2.66 3.24 -3.58
N TRP A 57 1.95 4.21 -3.01
CA TRP A 57 2.34 5.00 -1.83
C TRP A 57 1.35 4.77 -0.69
N VAL A 58 1.79 4.99 0.55
CA VAL A 58 0.92 5.07 1.72
C VAL A 58 1.16 6.38 2.46
N GLY A 59 0.07 7.10 2.69
CA GLY A 59 0.03 8.28 3.55
C GLY A 59 -0.57 7.95 4.90
N TYR A 60 -0.23 8.79 5.87
CA TYR A 60 -0.62 8.63 7.26
C TYR A 60 -1.16 9.95 7.81
N GLU A 61 -2.18 9.84 8.64
CA GLU A 61 -2.76 10.98 9.34
C GLU A 61 -1.72 11.72 10.21
N GLN A 62 -0.86 10.98 10.92
CA GLN A 62 0.13 11.53 11.84
C GLN A 62 1.55 11.44 11.29
N ALA A 63 2.44 12.26 11.85
CA ALA A 63 3.88 12.20 11.58
C ALA A 63 4.46 10.83 11.99
N SER A 64 5.64 10.50 11.46
CA SER A 64 6.35 9.25 11.73
C SER A 64 5.56 7.98 11.37
N CYS A 65 4.71 8.05 10.33
CA CYS A 65 3.93 6.93 9.82
C CYS A 65 2.97 6.29 10.85
N LYS A 66 2.20 7.13 11.56
CA LYS A 66 1.24 6.74 12.60
C LYS A 66 -0.20 7.17 12.26
N GLY A 67 -1.17 6.57 12.93
CA GLY A 67 -2.59 6.89 12.76
C GLY A 67 -3.25 6.16 11.59
N GLU A 68 -4.30 6.77 11.04
CA GLU A 68 -5.02 6.23 9.88
C GLU A 68 -4.14 6.19 8.63
N GLN A 69 -4.34 5.18 7.79
CA GLN A 69 -3.53 4.91 6.59
C GLN A 69 -4.36 5.09 5.33
N PHE A 70 -3.78 5.78 4.34
CA PHE A 70 -4.39 6.02 3.03
C PHE A 70 -3.46 5.46 1.95
N VAL A 71 -3.97 4.57 1.11
CA VAL A 71 -3.18 3.97 0.02
C VAL A 71 -3.43 4.75 -1.26
N PHE A 72 -2.34 5.16 -1.91
CA PHE A 72 -2.36 5.91 -3.15
C PHE A 72 -1.72 5.08 -4.26
N GLU A 73 -2.54 4.64 -5.19
CA GLU A 73 -2.10 3.98 -6.41
C GLU A 73 -1.80 5.02 -7.50
N LYS A 74 -1.20 4.58 -8.62
CA LYS A 74 -0.95 5.47 -9.75
C LYS A 74 -2.27 6.07 -10.23
N GLY A 75 -2.38 7.39 -10.20
CA GLY A 75 -3.61 8.09 -10.55
C GLY A 75 -3.66 9.52 -10.02
N GLU A 76 -4.86 10.09 -10.16
CA GLU A 76 -5.21 11.46 -9.84
C GLU A 76 -6.20 11.48 -8.68
N TYR A 77 -5.86 12.23 -7.63
CA TYR A 77 -6.72 12.41 -6.46
C TYR A 77 -6.98 13.92 -6.28
N PRO A 78 -8.02 14.46 -6.93
CA PRO A 78 -8.27 15.90 -6.98
C PRO A 78 -8.77 16.47 -5.64
N ARG A 79 -9.21 15.61 -4.71
CA ARG A 79 -9.80 16.04 -3.44
C ARG A 79 -9.62 14.99 -2.34
N TRP A 80 -9.76 15.41 -1.09
CA TRP A 80 -9.61 14.54 0.08
C TRP A 80 -10.58 13.35 0.11
N ASP A 81 -11.80 13.49 -0.39
CA ASP A 81 -12.76 12.38 -0.48
C ASP A 81 -12.32 11.29 -1.48
N SER A 82 -11.35 11.57 -2.34
CA SER A 82 -10.82 10.58 -3.30
C SER A 82 -9.91 9.54 -2.64
N TRP A 83 -9.37 9.80 -1.46
CA TRP A 83 -8.51 8.84 -0.72
C TRP A 83 -9.06 8.39 0.62
N THR A 84 -10.14 9.01 1.11
CA THR A 84 -10.85 8.54 2.30
C THR A 84 -12.36 8.59 2.11
N ASN A 85 -13.04 7.48 2.39
CA ASN A 85 -14.51 7.43 2.49
C ASN A 85 -14.99 7.85 3.88
N SER A 86 -14.07 7.89 4.84
CA SER A 86 -14.33 8.27 6.22
C SER A 86 -14.07 9.76 6.36
N ARG A 87 -15.11 10.58 6.51
CA ARG A 87 -14.98 12.04 6.77
C ARG A 87 -14.37 12.37 8.14
N ARG A 88 -13.63 11.43 8.73
CA ARG A 88 -13.03 11.50 10.06
C ARG A 88 -11.77 12.34 10.02
N SER A 89 -10.94 12.16 8.99
CA SER A 89 -9.67 12.86 8.84
C SER A 89 -9.32 13.02 7.36
N ASP A 90 -9.16 14.27 6.91
CA ASP A 90 -8.63 14.64 5.59
C ASP A 90 -7.12 14.96 5.64
N SER A 91 -6.55 15.00 6.85
CA SER A 91 -5.17 15.40 7.09
C SER A 91 -4.19 14.26 6.81
N ILE A 92 -3.13 14.56 6.07
CA ILE A 92 -2.00 13.66 5.81
C ILE A 92 -0.75 14.40 6.29
N THR A 93 0.03 13.75 7.16
CA THR A 93 1.24 14.34 7.75
C THR A 93 2.50 13.56 7.39
N SER A 94 2.41 12.30 6.97
CA SER A 94 3.58 11.55 6.50
C SER A 94 3.25 10.62 5.34
N LEU A 95 4.24 10.38 4.46
CA LEU A 95 4.09 9.60 3.23
C LEU A 95 5.29 8.69 3.03
N ARG A 96 5.08 7.48 2.51
CA ARG A 96 6.18 6.61 2.07
C ARG A 96 5.80 5.73 0.88
N PRO A 97 6.78 5.37 0.03
CA PRO A 97 6.57 4.37 -1.00
C PRO A 97 6.35 2.98 -0.37
N ILE A 98 5.47 2.20 -0.98
CA ILE A 98 5.24 0.79 -0.62
C ILE A 98 6.18 -0.08 -1.47
N LYS A 99 7.00 -0.88 -0.81
CA LYS A 99 7.82 -1.89 -1.48
C LYS A 99 6.93 -3.06 -1.88
N VAL A 100 6.53 -3.15 -3.14
CA VAL A 100 5.80 -4.30 -3.67
C VAL A 100 6.80 -5.44 -3.89
N VAL A 101 6.93 -6.31 -2.90
CA VAL A 101 7.63 -7.59 -3.09
C VAL A 101 6.69 -8.50 -3.85
N ARG A 102 6.94 -8.72 -5.16
CA ARG A 102 6.26 -9.81 -5.87
C ARG A 102 6.72 -11.11 -5.21
N ALA A 103 5.87 -11.73 -4.41
CA ALA A 103 6.07 -13.10 -4.00
C ALA A 103 6.20 -13.95 -5.28
N PRO A 104 7.19 -14.87 -5.37
CA PRO A 104 7.19 -15.85 -6.43
C PRO A 104 5.85 -16.59 -6.37
N ARG A 105 5.16 -16.69 -7.51
CA ARG A 105 3.90 -17.42 -7.58
C ARG A 105 4.18 -18.86 -7.13
N GLN A 106 3.79 -19.23 -5.92
CA GLN A 106 3.67 -20.64 -5.60
C GLN A 106 2.55 -21.19 -6.48
N PRO A 107 2.78 -22.29 -7.23
CA PRO A 107 1.68 -23.02 -7.83
C PRO A 107 0.70 -23.37 -6.71
N LEU A 108 -0.59 -23.06 -6.92
CA LEU A 108 -1.66 -23.52 -6.04
C LEU A 108 -1.49 -25.03 -5.81
N PRO A 109 -1.66 -25.56 -4.58
CA PRO A 109 -1.68 -27.00 -4.38
C PRO A 109 -2.78 -27.57 -5.28
N THR A 110 -2.39 -28.36 -6.27
CA THR A 110 -3.32 -29.14 -7.07
C THR A 110 -4.11 -29.99 -6.08
N ARG A 111 -5.42 -29.75 -6.03
CA ARG A 111 -6.37 -30.50 -5.20
C ARG A 111 -6.20 -31.97 -5.55
N GLN A 112 -5.47 -32.71 -4.73
CA GLN A 112 -5.42 -34.16 -4.84
C GLN A 112 -6.82 -34.65 -4.48
N THR A 113 -7.57 -35.07 -5.48
CA THR A 113 -8.78 -35.86 -5.28
C THR A 113 -8.33 -37.15 -4.61
N LYS A 114 -8.39 -37.18 -3.28
CA LYS A 114 -8.27 -38.42 -2.52
C LYS A 114 -9.44 -39.28 -2.96
N VAL A 115 -9.18 -40.24 -3.86
CA VAL A 115 -10.13 -41.34 -4.13
C VAL A 115 -10.37 -41.99 -2.78
N CYS A 116 -11.57 -41.79 -2.25
CA CYS A 116 -12.00 -42.47 -1.04
C CYS A 116 -12.08 -43.94 -1.39
N SER A 117 -11.09 -44.75 -0.99
CA SER A 117 -11.18 -46.20 -1.09
C SER A 117 -12.41 -46.64 -0.32
N GLN A 118 -13.41 -47.05 -1.10
CA GLN A 118 -14.70 -47.57 -0.68
C GLN A 118 -14.46 -48.80 0.20
N LYS A 119 -14.45 -48.61 1.52
CA LYS A 119 -14.53 -49.71 2.47
C LYS A 119 -15.96 -50.24 2.41
N SER A 120 -16.10 -51.41 1.80
CA SER A 120 -17.28 -52.27 1.84
C SER A 120 -17.88 -52.29 3.25
N LEU A 121 -19.12 -51.84 3.41
CA LEU A 121 -19.90 -52.04 4.62
C LEU A 121 -20.27 -53.54 4.76
N PRO A 122 -20.31 -54.11 5.97
CA PRO A 122 -20.78 -55.48 6.16
C PRO A 122 -22.31 -55.55 6.01
N ALA A 123 -22.79 -56.62 5.38
CA ALA A 123 -24.21 -56.89 5.17
C ALA A 123 -24.92 -57.21 6.49
N PHE A 124 -26.05 -56.57 6.74
CA PHE A 124 -26.97 -56.93 7.83
C PHE A 124 -27.79 -58.17 7.45
N PRO A 125 -28.00 -59.14 8.35
CA PRO A 125 -28.94 -60.23 8.11
C PRO A 125 -30.38 -59.76 8.27
N ARG A 126 -31.26 -60.19 7.35
CA ARG A 126 -32.71 -59.95 7.40
C ARG A 126 -33.35 -60.82 8.51
N PRO A 127 -34.36 -60.31 9.24
CA PRO A 127 -35.12 -61.14 10.17
C PRO A 127 -36.11 -62.05 9.42
N SER A 128 -36.40 -63.20 10.02
CA SER A 128 -37.40 -64.18 9.56
C SER A 128 -38.82 -63.77 9.93
#